data_AF-A0A951ZL90-F1
#
_entry.id   AF-A0A951ZL90-F1
#
_cell.length_a   1.000
_cell.length_b   1.000
_cell.length_c   1.000
_cell.angle_alpha   90.00
_cell.angle_beta   90.00
_cell.angle_gamma   90.00
#
_symmetry.space_group_name_H-M   'P 1'
#
loop_
_entity.id
_entity.type
_entity.pdbx_description
1 polymer ?
#
loop_
_entity_poly.entity_id
_entity_poly.type
_entity_poly.pdbx_seq_one_letter_code
_entity_poly.pdbx_strand_id
1 'polypeptide(L)'
;MNELIGYEPFAAYAARPGCNWSTVRAMAVSPLHYRAACVGSYTPTDAMIEGGALHTMLFEPHTLPARYAPWYEDRRGEVWREFAAEAAALGRQTIRGRAYDACLAAADAVRSHPLVAPYLDGARGEMTIVWTDRDTGLDCKSRLDCVGGGAIVELKRTHDISPHAFSRICMKYGYHGQLAFQAMGWH
;
A
#
# COMPACT_ATOMS: atom_id res chain seq x y z
N MET A 1 -17.14 4.25 17.69
CA MET A 1 -17.96 4.65 16.52
C MET A 1 -17.07 4.48 15.31
N ASN A 2 -17.54 3.80 14.27
CA ASN A 2 -16.71 3.56 13.07
C ASN A 2 -16.91 4.74 12.14
N GLU A 3 -15.82 5.35 11.69
CA GLU A 3 -15.86 6.54 10.85
C GLU A 3 -15.09 6.29 9.55
N LEU A 4 -15.80 6.44 8.43
CA LEU A 4 -15.23 6.46 7.10
C LEU A 4 -14.84 7.89 6.76
N ILE A 5 -13.55 8.19 6.86
CA ILE A 5 -12.99 9.50 6.53
C ILE A 5 -13.07 9.76 5.02
N GLY A 6 -12.89 8.70 4.23
CA GLY A 6 -12.76 8.79 2.78
C GLY A 6 -11.31 8.94 2.32
N TYR A 7 -11.13 9.51 1.13
CA TYR A 7 -9.81 9.69 0.55
C TYR A 7 -8.98 10.71 1.34
N GLU A 8 -7.73 10.35 1.65
CA GLU A 8 -6.71 11.30 2.08
C GLU A 8 -5.31 10.89 1.58
N PRO A 9 -4.39 11.85 1.41
CA PRO A 9 -3.00 11.55 1.10
C PRO A 9 -2.38 10.66 2.18
N PHE A 10 -1.48 9.75 1.79
CA PHE A 10 -0.84 8.80 2.71
C PHE A 10 -0.20 9.47 3.93
N ALA A 11 0.38 10.66 3.79
CA ALA A 11 0.97 11.40 4.91
C ALA A 11 -0.07 11.80 5.97
N ALA A 12 -1.28 12.18 5.57
CA ALA A 12 -2.37 12.49 6.49
C ALA A 12 -2.82 11.22 7.23
N TYR A 13 -3.02 10.11 6.51
CA TYR A 13 -3.30 8.79 7.11
C TYR A 13 -2.21 8.37 8.11
N ALA A 14 -0.93 8.51 7.74
CA ALA A 14 0.19 8.12 8.57
C ALA A 14 0.22 8.91 9.89
N ALA A 15 -0.11 10.20 9.86
CA ALA A 15 -0.15 11.09 11.01
C ALA A 15 -1.34 10.86 11.96
N ARG A 16 -2.40 10.15 11.53
CA ARG A 16 -3.55 9.86 12.40
C ARG A 16 -3.15 9.05 13.63
N PRO A 17 -3.76 9.30 14.80
CA PRO A 17 -3.60 8.41 15.95
C PRO A 17 -4.23 7.03 15.68
N GLY A 18 -3.88 6.05 16.50
CA GLY A 18 -4.45 4.71 16.45
C GLY A 18 -3.50 3.66 15.86
N CYS A 19 -3.73 2.41 16.26
CA CYS A 19 -2.95 1.28 15.80
C CYS A 19 -3.37 0.85 14.39
N ASN A 20 -2.44 0.26 13.64
CA ASN A 20 -2.70 -0.23 12.29
C ASN A 20 -2.07 -1.62 12.12
N TRP A 21 -2.57 -2.39 11.16
CA TRP A 21 -2.09 -3.77 10.96
C TRP A 21 -0.59 -3.87 10.73
N SER A 22 0.01 -2.93 9.99
CA SER A 22 1.43 -2.96 9.64
C SER A 22 2.35 -2.96 10.87
N THR A 23 1.94 -2.29 11.94
CA THR A 23 2.67 -2.31 13.23
C THR A 23 2.16 -3.42 14.15
N VAL A 24 0.83 -3.58 14.31
CA VAL A 24 0.22 -4.53 15.25
C VAL A 24 0.65 -5.98 14.98
N ARG A 25 0.82 -6.38 13.71
CA ARG A 25 1.28 -7.74 13.38
C ARG A 25 2.64 -8.10 14.00
N ALA A 26 3.48 -7.11 14.34
CA ALA A 26 4.77 -7.34 15.01
C ALA A 26 4.61 -7.87 16.44
N MET A 27 3.43 -7.71 17.07
CA MET A 27 3.10 -8.33 18.35
C MET A 27 3.15 -9.86 18.31
N ALA A 28 2.94 -10.48 17.13
CA ALA A 28 3.10 -11.92 16.96
C ALA A 28 4.54 -12.41 17.23
N VAL A 29 5.52 -11.50 17.19
CA VAL A 29 6.91 -11.79 17.56
C VAL A 29 7.15 -11.38 19.02
N SER A 30 7.00 -10.09 19.36
CA SER A 30 7.04 -9.61 20.74
C SER A 30 6.60 -8.14 20.88
N PRO A 31 6.26 -7.67 22.10
CA PRO A 31 6.01 -6.25 22.36
C PRO A 31 7.17 -5.32 22.02
N LEU A 32 8.42 -5.81 22.09
CA LEU A 32 9.59 -5.04 21.69
C LEU A 32 9.62 -4.82 20.17
N HIS A 33 9.24 -5.81 19.36
CA HIS A 33 9.13 -5.67 17.91
C HIS A 33 8.00 -4.72 17.53
N TYR A 34 6.86 -4.77 18.23
CA TYR A 34 5.80 -3.78 18.07
C TYR A 34 6.29 -2.37 18.35
N ARG A 35 6.95 -2.14 19.50
CA ARG A 35 7.51 -0.82 19.83
C ARG A 35 8.49 -0.35 18.76
N ALA A 36 9.38 -1.22 18.30
CA ALA A 36 10.33 -0.92 17.23
C ALA A 36 9.62 -0.55 15.92
N ALA A 37 8.55 -1.26 15.55
CA ALA A 37 7.75 -0.95 14.37
C ALA A 37 7.00 0.40 14.48
N CYS A 38 6.60 0.82 15.67
CA CYS A 38 5.91 2.10 15.88
C CYS A 38 6.84 3.31 15.80
N VAL A 39 8.10 3.19 16.23
CA VAL A 39 9.06 4.32 16.28
C VAL A 39 10.10 4.27 15.17
N GLY A 40 10.24 3.13 14.50
CA GLY A 40 11.24 2.91 13.47
C GLY A 40 10.86 3.56 12.13
N SER A 41 11.88 3.90 11.35
CA SER A 41 11.76 4.17 9.93
C SER A 41 12.39 3.02 9.14
N TYR A 42 11.96 2.84 7.89
CA TYR A 42 12.61 1.90 6.98
C TYR A 42 12.82 2.58 5.63
N THR A 43 13.86 2.16 4.93
CA THR A 43 14.06 2.53 3.53
C THR A 43 13.30 1.53 2.65
N PRO A 44 12.34 1.99 1.82
CA PRO A 44 11.61 1.09 0.93
C PRO A 44 12.55 0.33 0.00
N THR A 45 12.33 -0.98 -0.12
CA THR A 45 12.99 -1.78 -1.16
C THR A 45 12.40 -1.45 -2.52
N ASP A 46 13.12 -1.76 -3.61
CA ASP A 46 12.60 -1.58 -4.97
C ASP A 46 11.24 -2.28 -5.15
N ALA A 47 11.05 -3.47 -4.59
CA ALA A 47 9.78 -4.20 -4.65
C ALA A 47 8.63 -3.47 -3.93
N MET A 48 8.91 -2.76 -2.83
CA MET A 48 7.92 -1.95 -2.12
C MET A 48 7.59 -0.67 -2.89
N ILE A 49 8.60 -0.04 -3.51
CA ILE A 49 8.41 1.12 -4.40
C ILE A 49 7.54 0.72 -5.59
N GLU A 50 7.82 -0.41 -6.23
CA GLU A 50 7.02 -0.96 -7.33
C GLU A 50 5.59 -1.27 -6.90
N GLY A 51 5.40 -1.87 -5.72
CA GLY A 51 4.06 -2.09 -5.15
C GLY A 51 3.28 -0.79 -4.94
N GLY A 52 3.91 0.22 -4.34
CA GLY A 52 3.31 1.54 -4.14
C GLY A 52 3.01 2.27 -5.46
N ALA A 53 3.88 2.11 -6.46
CA ALA A 53 3.66 2.69 -7.79
C ALA A 53 2.45 2.04 -8.47
N LEU A 54 2.33 0.71 -8.41
CA LEU A 54 1.17 -0.01 -8.94
C LEU A 54 -0.14 0.41 -8.25
N HIS A 55 -0.14 0.53 -6.92
CA HIS A 55 -1.28 1.07 -6.17
C HIS A 55 -1.66 2.48 -6.62
N THR A 56 -0.68 3.37 -6.70
CA THR A 56 -0.88 4.75 -7.15
C THR A 56 -1.43 4.78 -8.57
N MET A 57 -0.86 3.97 -9.47
CA MET A 57 -1.31 3.88 -10.85
C MET A 57 -2.73 3.37 -10.95
N LEU A 58 -3.17 2.46 -10.07
CA LEU A 58 -4.51 1.88 -10.10
C LEU A 58 -5.57 2.79 -9.44
N PHE A 59 -5.27 3.31 -8.25
CA PHE A 59 -6.24 3.96 -7.36
C PHE A 59 -6.08 5.49 -7.28
N GLU A 60 -4.89 6.04 -7.54
CA GLU A 60 -4.60 7.48 -7.46
C GLU A 60 -3.82 8.01 -8.68
N PRO A 61 -4.19 7.67 -9.93
CA PRO A 61 -3.33 7.91 -11.11
C PRO A 61 -2.98 9.38 -11.32
N HIS A 62 -3.84 10.30 -10.88
CA HIS A 62 -3.63 11.75 -10.95
C HIS A 62 -2.45 12.23 -10.08
N THR A 63 -2.02 11.46 -9.08
CA THR A 63 -0.88 11.79 -8.21
C THR A 63 0.46 11.27 -8.74
N LEU A 64 0.44 10.43 -9.78
CA LEU A 64 1.61 9.71 -10.28
C LEU A 64 2.80 10.63 -10.64
N PRO A 65 2.60 11.75 -11.39
CA PRO A 65 3.71 12.65 -11.74
C PRO A 65 4.31 13.39 -10.54
N ALA A 66 3.55 13.52 -9.45
CA ALA A 66 4.02 14.15 -8.22
C ALA A 66 4.75 13.16 -7.30
N ARG A 67 4.52 11.85 -7.47
CA ARG A 67 5.02 10.82 -6.55
C ARG A 67 6.20 10.02 -7.08
N TYR A 68 6.33 9.83 -8.39
CA TYR A 68 7.34 8.95 -8.97
C TYR A 68 8.17 9.62 -10.07
N ALA A 69 9.45 9.28 -10.11
CA ALA A 69 10.39 9.71 -11.12
C ALA A 69 11.04 8.46 -11.79
N PRO A 70 10.58 8.04 -12.98
CA PRO A 70 11.14 6.88 -13.67
C PRO A 70 12.54 7.18 -14.21
N TRP A 71 13.46 6.24 -14.03
CA TRP A 71 14.85 6.30 -14.52
C TRP A 71 15.17 5.07 -15.38
N TYR A 72 15.49 5.29 -16.66
CA TYR A 72 15.63 4.22 -17.66
C TYR A 72 17.07 3.72 -17.83
N GLU A 73 18.04 4.44 -17.29
CA GLU A 73 19.45 4.07 -17.36
C GLU A 73 19.92 3.31 -16.11
N ASP A 74 21.21 2.99 -16.06
CA ASP A 74 21.81 2.41 -14.87
C ASP A 74 21.78 3.39 -13.70
N ARG A 75 21.44 2.89 -12.52
CA ARG A 75 21.43 3.67 -11.26
C ARG A 75 22.84 3.80 -10.69
N ARG A 76 23.76 4.39 -11.46
CA ARG A 76 25.19 4.51 -11.15
C ARG A 76 25.75 5.84 -11.63
N GLY A 77 26.84 6.28 -11.01
CA GLY A 77 27.56 7.48 -11.43
C GLY A 77 26.93 8.78 -10.93
N GLU A 78 27.49 9.89 -11.39
CA GLU A 78 27.11 11.26 -10.99
C GLU A 78 25.72 11.65 -11.49
N VAL A 79 25.43 11.40 -12.77
CA VAL A 79 24.13 11.70 -13.39
C VAL A 79 22.97 11.06 -12.61
N TRP A 80 23.10 9.79 -12.20
CA TRP A 80 22.11 9.14 -11.35
C TRP A 80 21.94 9.83 -10.00
N ARG A 81 23.04 10.23 -9.35
CA ARG A 81 22.98 10.89 -8.03
C ARG A 81 22.30 12.25 -8.12
N GLU A 82 22.56 13.00 -9.19
CA GLU A 82 21.89 14.29 -9.46
C GLU A 82 20.40 14.09 -9.69
N PHE A 83 20.01 13.16 -10.57
CA PHE A 83 18.60 12.83 -10.82
C PHE A 83 17.88 12.39 -9.54
N ALA A 84 18.51 11.51 -8.74
CA ALA A 84 17.92 11.03 -7.50
C ALA A 84 17.78 12.14 -6.46
N ALA A 85 18.73 13.07 -6.39
CA ALA A 85 18.68 14.23 -5.52
C ALA A 85 17.58 15.22 -5.96
N GLU A 86 17.44 15.48 -7.26
CA GLU A 86 16.37 16.32 -7.81
C GLU A 86 14.99 15.71 -7.53
N ALA A 87 14.82 14.41 -7.81
CA ALA A 87 13.59 13.69 -7.50
C ALA A 87 13.25 13.79 -6.01
N ALA A 88 14.23 13.58 -5.12
CA ALA A 88 14.04 13.69 -3.68
C ALA A 88 13.67 15.12 -3.24
N ALA A 89 14.29 16.14 -3.83
CA ALA A 89 13.97 17.55 -3.56
C ALA A 89 12.53 17.91 -3.97
N LEU A 90 11.99 17.24 -4.98
CA LEU A 90 10.60 17.34 -5.42
C LEU A 90 9.64 16.40 -4.65
N GLY A 91 10.12 15.64 -3.66
CA GLY A 91 9.33 14.68 -2.91
C GLY A 91 8.93 13.42 -3.70
N ARG A 92 9.61 13.14 -4.83
CA ARG A 92 9.35 11.98 -5.70
C ARG A 92 10.22 10.80 -5.31
N GLN A 93 9.66 9.59 -5.41
CA GLN A 93 10.39 8.35 -5.32
C GLN A 93 10.93 7.95 -6.68
N THR A 94 12.23 7.61 -6.76
CA THR A 94 12.81 7.10 -7.99
C THR A 94 12.41 5.64 -8.22
N ILE A 95 12.07 5.29 -9.46
CA ILE A 95 11.66 3.94 -9.86
C ILE A 95 12.38 3.55 -11.15
N ARG A 96 12.75 2.27 -11.32
CA ARG A 96 13.37 1.82 -12.57
C ARG A 96 12.35 1.97 -13.68
N GLY A 97 12.74 2.54 -14.82
CA GLY A 97 11.85 2.80 -15.96
C GLY A 97 11.11 1.54 -16.41
N ARG A 98 11.84 0.44 -16.63
CA ARG A 98 11.23 -0.87 -16.95
C ARG A 98 10.19 -1.36 -15.93
N ALA A 99 10.39 -1.04 -14.64
CA ALA A 99 9.48 -1.45 -13.59
C ALA A 99 8.26 -0.52 -13.54
N TYR A 100 8.45 0.77 -13.82
CA TYR A 100 7.37 1.73 -13.99
C TYR A 100 6.45 1.32 -15.16
N ASP A 101 7.02 0.99 -16.32
CA ASP A 101 6.25 0.52 -17.47
C ASP A 101 5.49 -0.78 -17.18
N ALA A 102 6.14 -1.72 -16.50
CA ALA A 102 5.50 -2.96 -16.06
C ALA A 102 4.34 -2.70 -15.08
N CYS A 103 4.46 -1.71 -14.20
CA CYS A 103 3.37 -1.32 -13.29
C CYS A 103 2.21 -0.66 -14.04
N LEU A 104 2.49 0.16 -15.07
CA LEU A 104 1.45 0.75 -15.92
C LEU A 104 0.65 -0.35 -16.64
N ALA A 105 1.36 -1.27 -17.31
CA ALA A 105 0.74 -2.39 -18.01
C ALA A 105 -0.06 -3.29 -17.04
N ALA A 106 0.45 -3.53 -15.83
CA ALA A 106 -0.25 -4.30 -14.81
C ALA A 106 -1.51 -3.57 -14.30
N ALA A 107 -1.47 -2.25 -14.11
CA ALA A 107 -2.64 -1.48 -13.70
C ALA A 107 -3.76 -1.56 -14.76
N ASP A 108 -3.41 -1.45 -16.05
CA ASP A 108 -4.36 -1.56 -17.15
C ASP A 108 -4.95 -2.98 -17.27
N ALA A 109 -4.11 -4.00 -17.09
CA ALA A 109 -4.54 -5.40 -17.05
C ALA A 109 -5.53 -5.65 -15.90
N VAL A 110 -5.25 -5.12 -14.70
CA VAL A 110 -6.15 -5.25 -13.54
C VAL A 110 -7.48 -4.56 -13.79
N ARG A 111 -7.49 -3.35 -14.34
CA ARG A 111 -8.72 -2.61 -14.67
C ARG A 111 -9.60 -3.32 -15.69
N SER A 112 -8.98 -3.90 -16.71
CA SER A 112 -9.69 -4.58 -17.80
C SER A 112 -10.05 -6.02 -17.49
N HIS A 113 -9.59 -6.58 -16.36
CA HIS A 113 -9.82 -7.98 -16.03
C HIS A 113 -11.31 -8.24 -15.73
N PRO A 114 -12.00 -9.16 -16.44
CA PRO A 114 -13.45 -9.34 -16.32
C PRO A 114 -13.97 -9.65 -14.91
N LEU A 115 -13.17 -10.38 -14.10
CA LEU A 115 -13.53 -10.69 -12.70
C LEU A 115 -13.28 -9.54 -11.73
N VAL A 116 -12.42 -8.58 -12.08
CA VAL A 116 -11.99 -7.50 -11.18
C VAL A 116 -12.70 -6.19 -11.52
N ALA A 117 -12.93 -5.93 -12.80
CA ALA A 117 -13.60 -4.72 -13.29
C ALA A 117 -14.91 -4.38 -12.54
N PRO A 118 -15.81 -5.35 -12.22
CA PRO A 118 -17.03 -5.04 -11.46
C PRO A 118 -16.77 -4.53 -10.04
N TYR A 119 -15.63 -4.86 -9.44
CA TYR A 119 -15.24 -4.35 -8.13
C TYR A 119 -14.54 -3.00 -8.19
N LEU A 120 -14.02 -2.60 -9.36
CA LEU A 120 -13.36 -1.32 -9.57
C LEU A 120 -14.31 -0.25 -10.15
N ASP A 121 -15.40 -0.67 -10.78
CA ASP A 121 -16.41 0.24 -11.31
C ASP A 121 -17.11 1.01 -10.17
N GLY A 122 -17.06 2.34 -10.24
CA GLY A 122 -17.53 3.24 -9.19
C GLY A 122 -16.82 3.09 -7.83
N ALA A 123 -15.71 2.35 -7.78
CA ALA A 123 -15.03 2.05 -6.54
C ALA A 123 -14.28 3.26 -5.98
N ARG A 124 -14.09 3.25 -4.66
CA ARG A 124 -13.36 4.29 -3.93
C ARG A 124 -12.03 3.71 -3.48
N GLY A 125 -10.96 4.19 -4.11
CA GLY A 125 -9.59 3.82 -3.76
C GLY A 125 -9.10 4.54 -2.51
N GLU A 126 -8.18 3.89 -1.80
CA GLU A 126 -7.30 4.53 -0.81
C GLU A 126 -8.05 5.28 0.31
N MET A 127 -9.13 4.66 0.77
CA MET A 127 -10.01 5.22 1.79
C MET A 127 -9.45 4.98 3.18
N THR A 128 -9.44 6.00 4.02
CA THR A 128 -9.15 5.83 5.45
C THR A 128 -10.41 5.51 6.23
N ILE A 129 -10.29 4.51 7.10
CA ILE A 129 -11.22 4.20 8.17
C ILE A 129 -10.54 4.34 9.53
N VAL A 130 -11.29 4.83 10.51
CA VAL A 130 -10.89 4.85 11.92
C VAL A 130 -12.01 4.28 12.78
N TRP A 131 -11.65 3.58 13.84
CA TRP A 131 -12.61 3.03 14.78
C TRP A 131 -11.98 2.82 16.16
N THR A 132 -12.81 2.68 17.16
CA THR A 132 -12.39 2.18 18.47
C THR A 132 -12.81 0.72 18.56
N ASP A 133 -11.84 -0.17 18.76
CA ASP A 133 -12.08 -1.59 18.96
C ASP A 133 -12.91 -1.80 20.23
N ARG A 134 -14.01 -2.56 20.12
CA ARG A 134 -14.99 -2.68 21.21
C ARG A 134 -14.48 -3.51 22.38
N ASP A 135 -13.62 -4.49 22.10
CA ASP A 135 -13.16 -5.44 23.11
C ASP A 135 -11.98 -4.87 23.91
N THR A 136 -11.09 -4.14 23.24
CA THR A 136 -9.86 -3.61 23.85
C THR A 136 -9.93 -2.12 24.19
N GLY A 137 -10.88 -1.38 23.61
CA GLY A 137 -10.96 0.08 23.73
C GLY A 137 -9.86 0.83 22.98
N LEU A 138 -9.08 0.15 22.14
CA LEU A 138 -7.99 0.75 21.39
C LEU A 138 -8.51 1.52 20.16
N ASP A 139 -7.96 2.70 19.92
CA ASP A 139 -8.16 3.38 18.65
C ASP A 139 -7.36 2.69 17.55
N CYS A 140 -8.02 2.47 16.41
CA CYS A 140 -7.54 1.73 15.27
C CYS A 140 -7.74 2.57 14.00
N LYS A 141 -6.84 2.38 13.03
CA LYS A 141 -6.93 2.98 11.71
C LYS A 141 -6.48 2.02 10.63
N SER A 142 -7.05 2.17 9.45
CA SER A 142 -6.59 1.48 8.25
C SER A 142 -6.81 2.33 7.01
N ARG A 143 -5.95 2.14 6.01
CA ARG A 143 -6.14 2.66 4.65
C ARG A 143 -6.49 1.47 3.78
N LEU A 144 -7.69 1.49 3.20
CA LEU A 144 -8.23 0.46 2.33
C LEU A 144 -7.78 0.77 0.91
N ASP A 145 -7.08 -0.17 0.28
CA ASP A 145 -6.66 -0.05 -1.11
C ASP A 145 -7.84 0.34 -2.02
N CYS A 146 -8.97 -0.36 -1.87
CA CYS A 146 -10.17 -0.11 -2.64
C CYS A 146 -11.42 -0.68 -1.95
N VAL A 147 -12.53 0.05 -2.08
CA VAL A 147 -13.87 -0.42 -1.72
C VAL A 147 -14.79 -0.27 -2.94
N GLY A 148 -15.33 -1.39 -3.41
CA GLY A 148 -16.23 -1.43 -4.57
C GLY A 148 -16.88 -2.80 -4.72
N GLY A 149 -17.98 -2.88 -5.48
CA GLY A 149 -18.73 -4.13 -5.64
C GLY A 149 -19.23 -4.76 -4.33
N GLY A 150 -19.36 -3.98 -3.25
CA GLY A 150 -19.76 -4.47 -1.93
C GLY A 150 -18.64 -5.16 -1.12
N ALA A 151 -17.37 -5.07 -1.55
CA ALA A 151 -16.24 -5.70 -0.90
C ALA A 151 -15.08 -4.72 -0.65
N ILE A 152 -14.23 -5.06 0.33
CA ILE A 152 -12.87 -4.52 0.44
C ILE A 152 -12.00 -5.30 -0.55
N VAL A 153 -11.28 -4.60 -1.41
CA VAL A 153 -10.39 -5.18 -2.42
C VAL A 153 -8.97 -4.74 -2.13
N GLU A 154 -8.08 -5.71 -1.92
CA GLU A 154 -6.68 -5.48 -1.58
C GLU A 154 -5.77 -5.94 -2.74
N LEU A 155 -4.90 -5.06 -3.20
CA LEU A 155 -3.99 -5.33 -4.31
C LEU A 155 -2.65 -5.85 -3.78
N LYS A 156 -2.32 -7.10 -4.12
CA LYS A 156 -1.02 -7.70 -3.82
C LYS A 156 -0.26 -8.00 -5.11
N ARG A 157 1.00 -7.57 -5.14
CA ARG A 157 1.95 -7.96 -6.18
C ARG A 157 2.85 -9.08 -5.67
N THR A 158 3.04 -10.12 -6.48
CA THR A 158 3.95 -11.22 -6.22
C THR A 158 4.60 -11.68 -7.54
N HIS A 159 5.75 -12.34 -7.44
CA HIS A 159 6.39 -12.98 -8.59
C HIS A 159 5.80 -14.36 -8.92
N ASP A 160 5.11 -14.97 -7.95
CA ASP A 160 4.56 -16.32 -8.07
C ASP A 160 3.19 -16.38 -7.38
N ILE A 161 2.17 -16.77 -8.14
CA ILE A 161 0.77 -16.94 -7.71
C ILE A 161 0.38 -18.41 -7.55
N SER A 162 1.31 -19.34 -7.70
CA SER A 162 1.04 -20.76 -7.45
C SER A 162 0.49 -20.94 -6.03
N PRO A 163 -0.48 -21.85 -5.81
CA PRO A 163 -1.14 -21.99 -4.52
C PRO A 163 -0.17 -22.16 -3.35
N HIS A 164 0.90 -22.92 -3.55
CA HIS A 164 1.94 -23.15 -2.55
C HIS A 164 2.74 -21.87 -2.25
N ALA A 165 3.24 -21.16 -3.27
CA ALA A 165 4.03 -19.95 -3.06
C ALA A 165 3.19 -18.83 -2.45
N PHE A 166 1.98 -18.61 -2.98
CA PHE A 166 1.12 -17.54 -2.51
C PHE A 166 0.62 -17.77 -1.08
N SER A 167 0.27 -19.01 -0.72
CA SER A 167 -0.11 -19.35 0.67
C SER A 167 1.01 -19.04 1.67
N ARG A 168 2.25 -19.39 1.34
CA ARG A 168 3.42 -19.08 2.17
C ARG A 168 3.62 -17.57 2.35
N ILE A 169 3.46 -16.80 1.28
CA ILE A 169 3.56 -15.33 1.31
C ILE A 169 2.42 -14.74 2.16
N CYS A 170 1.19 -15.23 2.00
CA CYS A 170 0.03 -14.80 2.78
C CYS A 170 0.24 -14.99 4.29
N MET A 171 0.81 -16.12 4.69
CA MET A 171 1.14 -16.40 6.09
C MET A 171 2.30 -15.55 6.58
N LYS A 172 3.38 -15.47 5.79
CA LYS A 172 4.59 -14.70 6.14
C LYS A 172 4.30 -13.22 6.37
N TYR A 173 3.48 -12.60 5.52
CA TYR A 173 3.18 -11.17 5.60
C TYR A 173 1.88 -10.85 6.32
N GLY A 174 1.11 -11.87 6.72
CA GLY A 174 -0.13 -11.70 7.47
C GLY A 174 -1.25 -11.04 6.67
N TYR A 175 -1.40 -11.35 5.39
CA TYR A 175 -2.42 -10.72 4.53
C TYR A 175 -3.86 -11.02 4.98
N HIS A 176 -4.09 -12.23 5.48
CA HIS A 176 -5.38 -12.64 6.04
C HIS A 176 -5.74 -11.80 7.28
N GLY A 177 -4.77 -11.56 8.17
CA GLY A 177 -4.98 -10.70 9.34
C GLY A 177 -5.15 -9.24 8.99
N GLN A 178 -4.54 -8.76 7.88
CA GLN A 178 -4.78 -7.41 7.37
C GLN A 178 -6.25 -7.22 6.98
N LEU A 179 -6.79 -8.14 6.18
CA LEU A 179 -8.20 -8.10 5.77
C LEU A 179 -9.15 -8.24 6.96
N ALA A 180 -8.84 -9.11 7.92
CA ALA A 180 -9.63 -9.23 9.15
C ALA A 180 -9.64 -7.92 9.95
N PHE A 181 -8.47 -7.30 10.14
CA PHE A 181 -8.33 -6.02 10.84
C PHE A 181 -9.08 -4.89 10.12
N GLN A 182 -8.98 -4.82 8.78
CA GLN A 182 -9.74 -3.88 7.97
C GLN A 182 -11.26 -4.10 8.10
N ALA A 183 -11.72 -5.37 8.10
CA ALA A 183 -13.12 -5.72 8.22
C ALA A 183 -13.72 -5.32 9.59
N MET A 184 -12.93 -5.36 10.67
CA MET A 184 -13.37 -4.92 12.01
C MET A 184 -13.81 -3.45 12.04
N GLY A 185 -13.19 -2.60 11.22
CA GLY A 185 -13.54 -1.17 11.14
C GLY A 185 -14.52 -0.80 10.03
N TRP A 186 -14.70 -1.67 9.04
CA TRP A 186 -15.59 -1.43 7.90
C TRP A 186 -17.07 -1.79 8.17
N HIS A 187 -17.31 -2.81 9.00
CA HIS A 187 -18.64 -3.23 9.43
C HIS A 187 -19.11 -2.48 10.68
#